data_AF-A0A9D6HVE7-F1
#
_entry.id   AF-A0A9D6HVE7-F1
#
_cell.length_a   1.000
_cell.length_b   1.000
_cell.length_c   1.000
_cell.angle_alpha   90.00
_cell.angle_beta   90.00
_cell.angle_gamma   90.00
#
_symmetry.space_group_name_H-M   'P 1'
#
loop_
_entity.id
_entity.type
_entity.pdbx_description
1 polymer ?
#
loop_
_entity_poly.entity_id
_entity_poly.type
_entity_poly.pdbx_seq_one_letter_code
_entity_poly.pdbx_strand_id
1 'polypeptide(L)'
;MDGGITRRQLLAHLCGLGVGLAGLDLLSNSQLLGLVRDAEAKEISKVAIAAGGTIGGRVARAVKALGGMERFVRKGAKVVIKPNVGWARTPEQAANTNPAVVSALIGMCFRAGASQVTVYEHTCDNYLFAFRESGIKEATVPCPFPRARCSNR
;
A
#
# COMPACT_ATOMS: atom_id res chain seq x y z
N MET A 1 -3.56 10.87 -14.63
CA MET A 1 -4.19 9.84 -15.48
C MET A 1 -3.16 8.75 -15.61
N ASP A 2 -3.42 7.60 -15.01
CA ASP A 2 -2.46 6.50 -14.91
C ASP A 2 -2.28 5.87 -16.28
N GLY A 3 -1.34 6.42 -17.04
CA GLY A 3 -0.90 5.93 -18.35
C GLY A 3 -0.05 4.68 -18.17
N GLY A 4 -0.67 3.60 -17.69
CA GLY A 4 -0.06 2.28 -17.71
C GLY A 4 0.27 1.89 -19.16
N ILE A 5 1.44 1.32 -19.36
CA ILE A 5 1.91 0.81 -20.65
C ILE A 5 0.84 -0.15 -21.19
N THR A 6 0.27 0.20 -22.34
CA THR A 6 -0.71 -0.64 -23.02
C THR A 6 -0.05 -1.89 -23.55
N ARG A 7 -0.82 -2.97 -23.77
CA ARG A 7 -0.29 -4.22 -24.36
C ARG A 7 0.49 -3.98 -25.67
N ARG A 8 0.05 -3.02 -26.47
CA ARG A 8 0.72 -2.62 -27.72
C ARG A 8 2.07 -1.98 -27.46
N GLN A 9 2.16 -1.11 -26.44
CA GLN A 9 3.41 -0.49 -26.03
C GLN A 9 4.37 -1.53 -25.42
N LEU A 10 3.86 -2.51 -24.66
CA LEU A 10 4.66 -3.62 -24.16
C LEU A 10 5.27 -4.44 -25.30
N LEU A 11 4.47 -4.81 -26.30
CA LEU A 11 4.94 -5.56 -27.47
C LEU A 11 5.93 -4.76 -28.31
N ALA A 12 5.69 -3.47 -28.51
CA ALA A 12 6.63 -2.59 -29.20
C ALA A 12 7.96 -2.47 -28.44
N HIS A 13 7.93 -2.38 -27.11
CA HIS A 13 9.14 -2.37 -26.28
C HIS A 13 9.89 -3.70 -26.31
N LEU A 14 9.20 -4.84 -26.30
CA LEU A 14 9.81 -6.17 -26.41
C LEU A 14 10.49 -6.36 -27.78
N CYS A 15 9.86 -5.93 -28.88
CA CYS A 15 10.48 -5.96 -30.20
C CYS A 15 11.70 -5.04 -30.30
N GLY A 16 11.62 -3.82 -29.72
CA GLY A 16 12.76 -2.90 -29.67
C GLY A 16 13.94 -3.44 -28.84
N LEU A 17 13.66 -4.11 -27.73
CA LEU A 17 14.68 -4.79 -26.91
C LEU A 17 15.32 -5.97 -27.64
N GLY A 18 14.57 -6.70 -28.46
CA GLY A 18 15.10 -7.79 -29.29
C GLY A 18 16.10 -7.30 -30.35
N VAL A 19 15.82 -6.15 -30.98
CA VAL A 19 16.77 -5.48 -31.89
C VAL A 19 17.97 -4.92 -31.12
N GLY A 20 17.74 -4.41 -29.91
CA GLY A 20 18.79 -3.96 -29.00
C GLY A 20 19.75 -5.09 -28.59
N LEU A 21 19.25 -6.29 -28.29
CA LEU A 21 20.05 -7.47 -27.92
C LEU A 21 20.97 -7.93 -29.06
N ALA A 22 20.53 -7.85 -30.31
CA ALA A 22 21.39 -8.11 -31.46
C ALA A 22 22.45 -7.00 -31.67
N GLY A 23 22.15 -5.75 -31.29
CA GLY A 23 23.12 -4.65 -31.27
C GLY A 23 24.06 -4.65 -30.06
N LEU A 24 23.70 -5.37 -29.00
CA LEU A 24 24.49 -5.52 -27.77
C LEU A 24 25.69 -6.47 -27.95
N ASP A 25 25.63 -7.39 -28.91
CA ASP A 25 26.78 -8.20 -29.33
C ASP A 25 27.91 -7.34 -29.97
N LEU A 26 27.62 -6.10 -30.38
CA LEU A 26 28.61 -5.13 -30.89
C LEU A 26 29.21 -4.23 -29.79
N LEU A 27 28.66 -4.26 -28.57
CA LEU A 27 29.16 -3.45 -27.46
C LEU A 27 30.19 -4.25 -26.65
N SER A 28 31.33 -3.62 -26.34
CA SER A 28 32.30 -4.21 -25.42
C SER A 28 31.63 -4.48 -24.07
N ASN A 29 31.86 -5.68 -23.51
CA ASN A 29 31.32 -6.12 -22.23
C ASN A 29 31.45 -5.08 -21.09
N SER A 30 32.43 -4.19 -21.13
CA SER A 30 32.65 -3.14 -20.12
C SER A 30 31.59 -2.02 -20.14
N GLN A 31 31.09 -1.62 -21.31
CA GLN A 31 30.07 -0.58 -21.44
C GLN A 31 28.68 -1.10 -21.06
N LEU A 32 28.43 -2.35 -21.42
CA LEU A 32 27.26 -3.12 -21.04
C LEU A 32 27.16 -3.29 -19.52
N LEU A 33 28.28 -3.62 -18.86
CA LEU A 33 28.35 -3.75 -17.40
C LEU A 33 28.05 -2.44 -16.67
N GLY A 34 28.45 -1.29 -17.23
CA GLY A 34 28.18 0.03 -16.66
C GLY A 34 26.69 0.38 -16.66
N LEU A 35 26.02 0.15 -17.79
CA LEU A 35 24.58 0.37 -17.94
C LEU A 35 23.72 -0.55 -17.07
N VAL A 36 24.14 -1.81 -16.89
CA VAL A 36 23.46 -2.76 -15.99
C VAL A 36 23.66 -2.38 -14.52
N ARG A 37 24.85 -1.88 -14.14
CA ARG A 37 25.12 -1.41 -12.78
C ARG A 37 24.29 -0.19 -12.39
N ASP A 38 24.13 0.77 -13.29
CA ASP A 38 23.34 1.97 -13.03
C ASP A 38 21.83 1.66 -12.94
N ALA A 39 21.38 0.57 -13.57
CA ALA A 39 20.00 0.09 -13.46
C ALA A 39 19.70 -0.68 -12.15
N GLU A 40 20.73 -1.12 -11.41
CA GLU A 40 20.63 -1.92 -10.18
C GLU A 40 21.03 -1.16 -8.89
N ALA A 41 20.87 0.17 -8.86
CA ALA A 41 20.87 0.89 -7.58
C ALA A 41 19.60 0.54 -6.79
N LYS A 42 19.63 -0.60 -6.09
CA LYS A 42 18.58 -1.08 -5.19
C LYS A 42 18.33 -0.04 -4.10
N GLU A 43 17.26 0.76 -4.25
CA GLU A 43 16.84 1.73 -3.23
C GLU A 43 16.80 1.06 -1.85
N ILE A 44 17.59 1.59 -0.91
CA ILE A 44 17.57 1.16 0.49
C ILE A 44 16.15 1.38 1.02
N SER A 45 15.55 0.34 1.62
CA SER A 45 14.20 0.41 2.17
C SER A 45 14.11 1.50 3.25
N LYS A 46 13.21 2.47 3.07
CA LYS A 46 12.98 3.53 4.06
C LYS A 46 12.09 3.03 5.19
N VAL A 47 12.52 3.24 6.44
CA VAL A 47 11.74 2.97 7.65
C VAL A 47 11.47 4.30 8.37
N ALA A 48 10.24 4.53 8.80
CA ALA A 48 9.84 5.72 9.54
C ALA A 48 9.36 5.35 10.95
N ILE A 49 9.81 6.09 11.96
CA ILE A 49 9.44 5.91 13.37
C ILE A 49 8.77 7.20 13.85
N ALA A 50 7.62 7.07 14.53
CA ALA A 50 6.91 8.18 15.14
C ALA A 50 6.43 7.82 16.55
N ALA A 51 6.76 8.68 17.53
CA ALA A 51 6.40 8.51 18.94
C ALA A 51 5.59 9.70 19.47
N GLY A 52 4.97 9.53 20.64
CA GLY A 52 4.20 10.57 21.35
C GLY A 52 2.81 10.88 20.78
N GLY A 53 1.98 11.59 21.56
CA GLY A 53 0.63 12.01 21.15
C GLY A 53 -0.36 10.86 20.92
N THR A 54 -1.43 11.12 20.16
CA THR A 54 -2.46 10.12 19.83
C THR A 54 -1.96 9.09 18.81
N ILE A 55 -2.57 7.90 18.79
CA ILE A 55 -2.26 6.84 17.82
C ILE A 55 -2.38 7.35 16.38
N GLY A 56 -3.50 7.99 16.04
CA GLY A 56 -3.71 8.56 14.70
C GLY A 56 -2.68 9.62 14.33
N GLY A 57 -2.25 10.44 15.29
CA GLY A 57 -1.17 11.41 15.10
C GLY A 57 0.18 10.75 14.79
N ARG A 58 0.50 9.63 15.46
CA ARG A 58 1.71 8.84 15.16
C ARG A 58 1.67 8.25 13.75
N VAL A 59 0.54 7.65 13.37
CA VAL A 59 0.34 7.12 12.01
C VAL A 59 0.53 8.22 10.97
N ALA A 60 -0.04 9.40 11.19
CA ALA A 60 0.09 10.53 10.26
C ALA A 60 1.53 10.97 10.06
N ARG A 61 2.29 11.10 11.16
CA ARG A 61 3.70 11.48 11.10
C ARG A 61 4.55 10.40 10.42
N ALA A 62 4.31 9.12 10.73
CA ALA A 62 5.02 8.02 10.11
C ALA A 62 4.77 7.95 8.59
N VAL A 63 3.51 8.03 8.15
CA VAL A 63 3.16 8.05 6.72
C VAL A 63 3.73 9.29 6.02
N LYS A 64 3.68 10.47 6.66
CA LYS A 64 4.27 11.69 6.12
C LYS A 64 5.79 11.54 5.90
N ALA A 65 6.51 10.95 6.85
CA ALA A 65 7.94 10.69 6.73
C ALA A 65 8.28 9.69 5.60
N LEU A 66 7.35 8.81 5.22
CA LEU A 66 7.47 7.92 4.06
C LEU A 66 7.11 8.60 2.72
N GLY A 67 6.82 9.90 2.72
CA GLY A 67 6.47 10.65 1.51
C GLY A 67 4.97 10.89 1.31
N GLY A 68 4.16 10.71 2.36
CA GLY A 68 2.73 10.99 2.32
C GLY A 68 1.87 9.83 1.79
N MET A 69 0.56 9.92 1.99
CA MET A 69 -0.37 8.85 1.57
C MET A 69 -0.55 8.85 0.04
N GLU A 70 -0.46 10.02 -0.58
CA GLU A 70 -0.49 10.25 -2.02
C GLU A 70 0.62 9.50 -2.79
N ARG A 71 1.72 9.13 -2.12
CA ARG A 71 2.74 8.24 -2.68
C ARG A 71 2.20 6.83 -2.94
N PHE A 72 1.25 6.38 -2.13
CA PHE A 72 0.70 5.02 -2.16
C PHE A 72 -0.69 4.94 -2.77
N VAL A 73 -1.48 6.00 -2.63
CA VAL A 73 -2.90 6.03 -3.03
C VAL A 73 -3.12 7.12 -4.08
N ARG A 74 -3.54 6.69 -5.27
CA ARG A 74 -3.91 7.58 -6.37
C ARG A 74 -5.38 7.95 -6.29
N LYS A 75 -5.74 9.11 -6.86
CA LYS A 75 -7.15 9.53 -6.97
C LYS A 75 -7.96 8.49 -7.75
N GLY A 76 -9.08 8.07 -7.18
CA GLY A 76 -9.97 7.03 -7.71
C GLY A 76 -9.56 5.59 -7.35
N ALA A 77 -8.43 5.38 -6.68
CA ALA A 77 -7.95 4.04 -6.36
C ALA A 77 -8.91 3.25 -5.47
N LYS A 78 -8.98 1.94 -5.69
CA LYS A 78 -9.58 0.98 -4.77
C LYS A 78 -8.46 0.41 -3.91
N VAL A 79 -8.50 0.65 -2.61
CA VAL A 79 -7.43 0.30 -1.67
C VAL A 79 -7.89 -0.87 -0.80
N VAL A 80 -6.97 -1.79 -0.53
CA VAL A 80 -7.16 -2.81 0.51
C VAL A 80 -6.20 -2.51 1.65
N ILE A 81 -6.72 -2.50 2.87
CA ILE A 81 -5.91 -2.46 4.09
C ILE A 81 -5.96 -3.85 4.71
N LYS A 82 -4.78 -4.43 4.97
CA LYS A 82 -4.62 -5.76 5.57
C LYS A 82 -4.03 -5.66 6.98
N PRO A 83 -4.85 -5.33 8.00
CA PRO A 83 -4.39 -5.24 9.38
C PRO A 83 -4.32 -6.64 10.01
N ASN A 84 -3.46 -6.83 11.01
CA ASN A 84 -3.50 -8.07 11.79
C ASN A 84 -4.82 -8.14 12.59
N VAL A 85 -5.70 -9.07 12.22
CA VAL A 85 -6.99 -9.38 12.89
C VAL A 85 -7.08 -10.90 13.13
N GLY A 86 -5.99 -11.51 13.58
CA GLY A 86 -5.91 -12.96 13.70
C GLY A 86 -6.87 -13.55 14.74
N TRP A 87 -7.16 -12.82 15.82
CA TRP A 87 -7.71 -13.41 17.05
C TRP A 87 -8.99 -12.72 17.52
N ALA A 88 -9.93 -13.46 18.11
CA ALA A 88 -11.10 -12.94 18.81
C ALA A 88 -10.70 -12.35 20.17
N ARG A 89 -10.01 -11.20 20.14
CA ARG A 89 -9.40 -10.53 21.29
C ARG A 89 -9.69 -9.04 21.29
N THR A 90 -9.91 -8.47 22.47
CA THR A 90 -10.19 -7.04 22.64
C THR A 90 -8.96 -6.17 22.36
N PRO A 91 -9.11 -4.88 22.03
CA PRO A 91 -7.98 -3.98 21.82
C PRO A 91 -7.00 -3.91 23.00
N GLU A 92 -7.51 -4.05 24.23
CA GLU A 92 -6.74 -4.00 25.48
C GLU A 92 -5.79 -5.19 25.61
N GLN A 93 -6.14 -6.33 25.00
CA GLN A 93 -5.31 -7.53 24.98
C GLN A 93 -4.16 -7.44 23.97
N ALA A 94 -4.17 -6.45 23.07
CA ALA A 94 -3.08 -6.15 22.13
C ALA A 94 -2.59 -7.30 21.23
N ALA A 95 -3.44 -8.32 20.97
CA ALA A 95 -3.12 -9.44 20.08
C ALA A 95 -3.22 -9.08 18.58
N ASN A 96 -3.97 -8.01 18.26
CA ASN A 96 -4.30 -7.56 16.92
C ASN A 96 -3.77 -6.13 16.68
N THR A 97 -3.79 -5.67 15.42
CA THR A 97 -3.55 -4.25 15.11
C THR A 97 -4.57 -3.38 15.85
N ASN A 98 -4.10 -2.31 16.49
CA ASN A 98 -5.00 -1.40 17.20
C ASN A 98 -5.98 -0.72 16.22
N PRO A 99 -7.30 -0.69 16.52
CA PRO A 99 -8.32 -0.16 15.60
C PRO A 99 -8.14 1.32 15.24
N ALA A 100 -7.54 2.13 16.14
CA ALA A 100 -7.25 3.53 15.84
C ALA A 100 -6.19 3.69 14.73
N VAL A 101 -5.28 2.72 14.56
CA VAL A 101 -4.33 2.70 13.43
C VAL A 101 -5.09 2.51 12.12
N VAL A 102 -6.00 1.54 12.09
CA VAL A 102 -6.79 1.20 10.89
C VAL A 102 -7.70 2.36 10.50
N SER A 103 -8.41 2.96 11.46
CA SER A 103 -9.24 4.14 11.23
C SER A 103 -8.44 5.32 10.66
N ALA A 104 -7.25 5.59 11.21
CA ALA A 104 -6.39 6.66 10.71
C ALA A 104 -5.94 6.42 9.26
N LEU A 105 -5.57 5.18 8.91
CA LEU A 105 -5.19 4.80 7.55
C LEU A 105 -6.36 4.93 6.57
N ILE A 106 -7.55 4.43 6.93
CA ILE A 106 -8.77 4.58 6.11
C ILE A 106 -9.01 6.06 5.78
N GLY A 107 -8.98 6.92 6.80
CA GLY A 107 -9.17 8.37 6.61
C GLY A 107 -8.11 9.00 5.71
N MET A 108 -6.85 8.57 5.81
CA MET A 108 -5.78 9.03 4.93
C MET A 108 -5.99 8.59 3.49
N CYS A 109 -6.38 7.33 3.25
CA CYS A 109 -6.64 6.83 1.90
C CYS A 109 -7.76 7.64 1.23
N PHE A 110 -8.85 7.93 1.94
CA PHE A 110 -9.93 8.76 1.38
C PHE A 110 -9.51 10.21 1.15
N ARG A 111 -8.73 10.83 2.05
CA ARG A 111 -8.16 12.17 1.82
C ARG A 111 -7.20 12.20 0.62
N ALA A 112 -6.47 11.12 0.36
CA ALA A 112 -5.64 10.95 -0.84
C ALA A 112 -6.49 10.69 -2.12
N GLY A 113 -7.80 10.51 -1.99
CA GLY A 113 -8.73 10.40 -3.10
C GLY A 113 -9.11 8.96 -3.47
N ALA A 114 -8.91 7.97 -2.61
CA ALA A 114 -9.43 6.62 -2.83
C ALA A 114 -10.96 6.65 -3.09
N SER A 115 -11.42 5.85 -4.05
CA SER A 115 -12.86 5.67 -4.31
C SER A 115 -13.47 4.61 -3.40
N GLN A 116 -12.65 3.69 -2.90
CA GLN A 116 -13.06 2.58 -2.04
C GLN A 116 -11.88 2.16 -1.16
N VAL A 117 -12.16 1.84 0.10
CA VAL A 117 -11.21 1.22 1.01
C VAL A 117 -11.88 -0.04 1.58
N THR A 118 -11.27 -1.19 1.36
CA THR A 118 -11.71 -2.47 1.91
C THR A 118 -10.73 -2.91 2.98
N VAL A 119 -11.24 -3.33 4.14
CA VAL A 119 -10.42 -3.96 5.16
C VAL A 119 -10.62 -5.47 5.05
N TYR A 120 -9.53 -6.20 4.88
CA TYR A 120 -9.54 -7.64 4.66
C TYR A 120 -8.42 -8.29 5.47
N GLU A 121 -8.69 -9.44 6.08
CA GLU A 121 -7.68 -10.29 6.71
C GLU A 121 -8.13 -11.75 6.68
N HIS A 122 -7.17 -12.67 6.62
CA HIS A 122 -7.42 -14.09 6.81
C HIS A 122 -7.16 -14.44 8.29
N THR A 123 -8.24 -14.55 9.06
CA THR A 123 -8.18 -14.67 10.52
C THR A 123 -7.79 -16.09 10.95
N CYS A 124 -7.16 -16.22 12.12
CA CYS A 124 -6.88 -17.53 12.74
C CYS A 124 -8.11 -18.07 13.47
N ASP A 125 -8.79 -17.20 14.23
CA ASP A 125 -10.10 -17.49 14.82
C ASP A 125 -11.23 -17.26 13.81
N ASN A 126 -12.47 -17.52 14.22
CA ASN A 126 -13.66 -17.20 13.44
C ASN A 126 -13.71 -15.68 13.13
N TYR A 127 -13.79 -15.35 11.83
CA TYR A 127 -13.68 -13.97 11.35
C TYR A 127 -14.74 -13.01 11.92
N LEU A 128 -15.98 -13.47 12.15
CA LEU A 128 -17.05 -12.61 12.69
C LEU A 128 -16.68 -12.13 14.10
N PHE A 129 -16.11 -13.01 14.91
CA PHE A 129 -15.64 -12.68 16.26
C PHE A 129 -14.33 -11.91 16.21
N ALA A 130 -13.36 -12.33 15.39
CA ALA A 130 -12.08 -11.65 15.27
C ALA A 130 -12.24 -10.17 14.88
N PHE A 131 -13.08 -9.86 13.87
CA PHE A 131 -13.35 -8.47 13.48
C PHE A 131 -14.16 -7.68 14.49
N ARG A 132 -15.10 -8.32 15.20
CA ARG A 132 -15.95 -7.65 16.21
C ARG A 132 -15.18 -7.38 17.50
N GLU A 133 -14.56 -8.40 18.07
CA GLU A 133 -13.87 -8.29 19.36
C GLU A 133 -12.64 -7.38 19.25
N SER A 134 -11.92 -7.41 18.12
CA SER A 134 -10.76 -6.52 17.90
C SER A 134 -11.10 -5.05 17.74
N GLY A 135 -12.39 -4.69 17.64
CA GLY A 135 -12.83 -3.33 17.34
C GLY A 135 -12.57 -2.87 15.90
N ILE A 136 -12.08 -3.75 15.02
CA ILE A 136 -11.77 -3.41 13.63
C ILE A 136 -13.05 -3.18 12.83
N LYS A 137 -14.12 -3.93 13.12
CA LYS A 137 -15.42 -3.72 12.48
C LYS A 137 -15.90 -2.28 12.68
N GLU A 138 -15.83 -1.77 13.90
CA GLU A 138 -16.23 -0.42 14.29
C GLU A 138 -15.32 0.64 13.65
N ALA A 139 -14.02 0.36 13.51
CA ALA A 139 -13.07 1.25 12.84
C ALA A 139 -13.39 1.48 11.35
N THR A 140 -14.17 0.58 10.72
CA THR A 140 -14.58 0.70 9.31
C THR A 140 -15.88 1.49 9.09
N VAL A 141 -16.61 1.83 10.16
CA VAL A 141 -17.87 2.61 10.14
C VAL A 141 -17.63 3.90 10.91
N PRO A 142 -17.04 4.93 10.28
CA PRO A 142 -17.86 5.90 9.55
C PRO A 142 -17.14 6.49 8.33
N CYS A 143 -17.76 6.42 7.15
CA CYS A 143 -17.25 7.14 5.99
C CYS A 143 -17.99 8.49 5.85
N PRO A 144 -17.40 9.63 6.26
CA PRO A 144 -18.01 10.96 6.04
C PRO A 144 -17.96 11.41 4.57
N PHE A 145 -17.51 10.54 3.65
CA PHE A 145 -17.28 10.87 2.25
C PHE A 145 -18.37 10.24 1.36
N PRO A 146 -19.28 11.04 0.77
CA PRO A 146 -20.49 10.53 0.11
C PRO A 146 -20.24 9.69 -1.15
N ARG A 147 -19.03 9.70 -1.72
CA ARG A 147 -18.65 8.88 -2.90
C ARG A 147 -17.80 7.66 -2.56
N ALA A 148 -17.47 7.48 -1.29
CA ALA A 148 -16.54 6.46 -0.83
C ALA A 148 -17.28 5.31 -0.15
N ARG A 149 -16.84 4.08 -0.43
CA ARG A 149 -17.36 2.87 0.23
C ARG A 149 -16.30 2.27 1.13
N CYS A 150 -16.69 1.99 2.38
CA CYS A 150 -15.93 1.14 3.29
C CYS A 150 -16.69 -0.19 3.44
N SER A 151 -16.01 -1.32 3.23
CA SER A 151 -16.60 -2.64 3.45
C SER A 151 -15.63 -3.52 4.23
N ASN A 152 -16.15 -4.29 5.18
CA ASN A 152 -15.48 -5.45 5.74
C ASN A 152 -15.94 -6.68 4.96
N ARG A 153 -14.99 -7.43 4.38
CA ARG A 153 -15.28 -8.71 3.73
C ARG A 153 -14.27 -9.74 4.18
#